data_AF-A0A2M7S4U9-F1
#
_entry.id   AF-A0A2M7S4U9-F1
#
_cell.length_a   1.000
_cell.length_b   1.000
_cell.length_c   1.000
_cell.angle_alpha   90.00
_cell.angle_beta   90.00
_cell.angle_gamma   90.00
#
_symmetry.space_group_name_H-M   'P 1'
#
loop_
_entity.id
_entity.type
_entity.pdbx_description
1 polymer ?
#
loop_
_entity_poly.entity_id
_entity_poly.type
_entity_poly.pdbx_seq_one_letter_code
_entity_poly.pdbx_strand_id
1 'polypeptide(L)'
;AAEKKETVKNLFPQGDMENEKIVPENDPVKMAVPAKDNADGWCGNPRDSLEFVKDAHSGKRALRITSKGEAVWLNRFVPIKSLEGTLTFWYKIKSPEKEGQLVFHMVAWSWEMLEVDARQTTILYLKEANDGRRWHKAQIDFYYTQPRDGIMLAPRIACEDASEIPVEWTIDDIEIIEKTK
;
A
#
# COMPACT_ATOMS: atom_id res chain seq x y z
N ALA A 1 -4.58 30.97 18.53
CA ALA A 1 -4.83 29.77 17.71
C ALA A 1 -3.54 28.96 17.70
N ALA A 2 -3.55 27.69 18.11
CA ALA A 2 -2.36 26.86 18.03
C ALA A 2 -2.12 26.47 16.56
N GLU A 3 -0.91 26.69 16.04
CA GLU A 3 -0.52 26.24 14.71
C GLU A 3 -0.55 24.70 14.67
N LYS A 4 -1.38 24.14 13.78
CA LYS A 4 -1.33 22.71 13.45
C LYS A 4 0.04 22.42 12.85
N LYS A 5 0.82 21.55 13.47
CA LYS A 5 2.07 21.06 12.89
C LYS A 5 1.77 19.84 12.03
N GLU A 6 2.18 19.88 10.78
CA GLU A 6 2.13 18.72 9.88
C GLU A 6 3.51 18.08 9.86
N THR A 7 3.56 16.77 10.09
CA THR A 7 4.81 16.00 9.97
C THR A 7 4.70 15.10 8.76
N VAL A 8 5.52 15.34 7.75
CA VAL A 8 5.63 14.45 6.59
C VAL A 8 6.60 13.32 6.95
N LYS A 9 6.11 12.09 6.99
CA LYS A 9 6.94 10.88 7.09
C LYS A 9 6.91 10.15 5.77
N ASN A 10 8.07 10.09 5.14
CA ASN A 10 8.27 9.19 4.03
C ASN A 10 8.53 7.78 4.58
N LEU A 11 7.81 6.77 4.06
CA LEU A 11 7.96 5.39 4.52
C LEU A 11 9.30 4.78 4.11
N PHE A 12 9.91 5.36 3.09
CA PHE A 12 11.24 5.06 2.64
C PHE A 12 12.09 6.32 2.86
N PRO A 13 13.30 6.22 3.44
CA PRO A 13 14.14 7.36 3.86
C PRO A 13 14.40 8.45 2.80
N GLN A 14 14.09 8.19 1.52
CA GLN A 14 14.29 9.10 0.39
C GLN A 14 13.07 9.24 -0.53
N GLY A 15 11.92 8.65 -0.18
CA GLY A 15 10.72 8.63 -1.04
C GLY A 15 10.73 7.59 -2.13
N ASP A 16 11.90 7.27 -2.64
CA ASP A 16 12.09 6.14 -3.51
C ASP A 16 12.16 4.84 -2.67
N MET A 17 11.66 3.73 -3.20
CA MET A 17 11.56 2.43 -2.52
C MET A 17 12.95 1.77 -2.26
N GLU A 18 14.00 2.58 -2.03
CA GLU A 18 15.42 2.22 -2.12
C GLU A 18 16.06 1.82 -0.79
N ASN A 19 15.47 2.16 0.36
CA ASN A 19 16.04 1.83 1.68
C ASN A 19 14.97 1.37 2.68
N GLU A 20 15.22 0.21 3.31
CA GLU A 20 14.45 -0.26 4.48
C GLU A 20 15.13 0.19 5.77
N LYS A 21 14.35 0.58 6.78
CA LYS A 21 14.82 0.60 8.17
C LYS A 21 14.32 -0.66 8.85
N ILE A 22 15.23 -1.58 9.16
CA ILE A 22 14.98 -2.78 9.97
C ILE A 22 14.42 -2.31 11.33
N VAL A 23 13.20 -2.71 11.66
CA VAL A 23 12.66 -2.60 13.02
C VAL A 23 13.28 -3.73 13.83
N PRO A 24 13.90 -3.45 14.99
CA PRO A 24 14.61 -4.48 15.77
C PRO A 24 13.71 -5.65 16.15
N GLU A 25 14.29 -6.84 16.03
CA GLU A 25 13.76 -8.16 16.36
C GLU A 25 13.04 -8.17 17.71
N ASN A 26 11.72 -8.34 17.70
CA ASN A 26 10.96 -9.15 18.65
C ASN A 26 9.56 -9.42 18.06
N ASP A 27 9.35 -10.68 17.73
CA ASP A 27 8.45 -11.30 16.75
C ASP A 27 7.02 -11.59 17.31
N PRO A 28 5.94 -11.50 16.49
CA PRO A 28 5.12 -12.70 16.25
C PRO A 28 4.56 -12.80 14.81
N VAL A 29 5.34 -13.45 13.97
CA VAL A 29 5.04 -14.07 12.68
C VAL A 29 3.94 -15.14 12.83
N LYS A 30 2.88 -15.04 12.00
CA LYS A 30 2.38 -16.08 11.08
C LYS A 30 0.99 -15.74 10.50
N MET A 31 0.98 -15.00 9.39
CA MET A 31 0.24 -15.34 8.16
C MET A 31 0.64 -14.36 7.03
N ALA A 32 1.89 -14.51 6.58
CA ALA A 32 2.31 -14.33 5.20
C ALA A 32 3.72 -14.90 5.15
N VAL A 33 3.89 -16.04 4.50
CA VAL A 33 5.22 -16.60 4.27
C VAL A 33 5.92 -15.61 3.34
N PRO A 34 7.13 -15.11 3.66
CA PRO A 34 7.94 -14.44 2.65
C PRO A 34 8.12 -15.44 1.52
N ALA A 35 7.47 -15.20 0.37
CA ALA A 35 7.85 -15.94 -0.82
C ALA A 35 9.32 -15.60 -1.07
N LYS A 36 10.08 -16.58 -1.55
CA LYS A 36 11.56 -16.56 -1.59
C LYS A 36 12.16 -15.37 -2.38
N ASP A 37 11.31 -14.59 -3.05
CA ASP A 37 11.62 -13.47 -3.94
C ASP A 37 10.84 -12.17 -3.59
N ASN A 38 10.21 -12.05 -2.41
CA ASN A 38 9.42 -10.87 -2.05
C ASN A 38 10.28 -9.62 -1.79
N ALA A 39 9.79 -8.47 -2.27
CA ALA A 39 10.27 -7.15 -1.88
C ALA A 39 10.27 -6.98 -0.35
N ASP A 40 11.38 -6.52 0.22
CA ASP A 40 11.55 -6.34 1.66
C ASP A 40 10.35 -5.57 2.29
N GLY A 41 9.90 -6.03 3.46
CA GLY A 41 8.80 -5.41 4.23
C GLY A 41 7.38 -5.60 3.66
N TRP A 42 7.21 -6.32 2.55
CA TRP A 42 5.91 -6.61 1.93
C TRP A 42 5.54 -8.10 2.00
N CYS A 43 4.26 -8.35 2.26
CA CYS A 43 3.70 -9.69 2.45
C CYS A 43 2.60 -9.95 1.42
N GLY A 44 2.76 -10.94 0.54
CA GLY A 44 1.82 -11.29 -0.54
C GLY A 44 1.11 -12.64 -0.34
N ASN A 45 0.06 -12.91 -1.12
CA ASN A 45 -0.43 -14.28 -1.33
C ASN A 45 0.64 -15.08 -2.09
N PRO A 46 0.89 -16.37 -1.79
CA PRO A 46 1.84 -17.19 -2.55
C PRO A 46 1.59 -17.28 -4.06
N ARG A 47 0.39 -16.92 -4.53
CA ARG A 47 0.00 -16.89 -5.95
C ARG A 47 0.30 -15.56 -6.63
N ASP A 48 0.54 -14.50 -5.86
CA ASP A 48 0.89 -13.18 -6.35
C ASP A 48 2.40 -13.10 -6.59
N SER A 49 2.82 -12.27 -7.55
CA SER A 49 4.22 -11.92 -7.76
C SER A 49 4.48 -10.49 -7.29
N LEU A 50 5.53 -10.33 -6.48
CA LEU A 50 6.02 -9.04 -5.99
C LEU A 50 7.47 -8.87 -6.47
N GLU A 51 7.74 -7.82 -7.23
CA GLU A 51 9.06 -7.59 -7.81
C GLU A 51 9.43 -6.11 -7.71
N PHE A 52 10.67 -5.80 -7.32
CA PHE A 52 11.22 -4.47 -7.50
C PHE A 52 11.71 -4.28 -8.94
N VAL A 53 11.19 -3.26 -9.61
CA VAL A 53 11.39 -3.05 -11.04
C VAL A 53 11.98 -1.68 -11.30
N LYS A 54 12.75 -1.55 -12.39
CA LYS A 54 13.41 -0.28 -12.75
C LYS A 54 12.48 0.78 -13.34
N ASP A 55 11.24 0.41 -13.68
CA ASP A 55 10.21 1.36 -14.11
C ASP A 55 9.62 2.05 -12.87
N ALA A 56 10.26 3.13 -12.44
CA ALA A 56 9.93 3.89 -11.24
C ALA A 56 9.38 5.29 -11.59
N HIS A 57 8.54 5.85 -10.70
CA HIS A 57 8.08 7.23 -10.81
C HIS A 57 9.22 8.17 -10.43
N SER A 58 9.90 7.86 -9.34
CA SER A 58 11.10 8.54 -8.88
C SER A 58 12.17 7.51 -8.47
N GLY A 59 13.43 7.92 -8.34
CA GLY A 59 14.50 6.99 -7.93
C GLY A 59 14.84 5.89 -8.94
N LYS A 60 15.13 4.67 -8.45
CA LYS A 60 15.63 3.54 -9.27
C LYS A 60 14.72 2.31 -9.27
N ARG A 61 13.77 2.21 -8.35
CA ARG A 61 12.95 1.03 -8.09
C ARG A 61 11.53 1.42 -7.69
N ALA A 62 10.55 0.75 -8.29
CA ALA A 62 9.16 0.72 -7.84
C ALA A 62 8.74 -0.73 -7.55
N LEU A 63 7.66 -0.90 -6.80
CA LEU A 63 7.10 -2.22 -6.52
C LEU A 63 6.07 -2.60 -7.57
N ARG A 64 6.37 -3.62 -8.38
CA ARG A 64 5.40 -4.24 -9.29
C ARG A 64 4.71 -5.39 -8.60
N ILE A 65 3.39 -5.39 -8.69
CA ILE A 65 2.48 -6.39 -8.16
C ILE A 65 1.78 -7.01 -9.36
N THR A 66 1.86 -8.33 -9.50
CA THR A 66 1.15 -9.07 -10.56
C THR A 66 0.22 -10.09 -9.95
N SER A 67 -1.06 -10.02 -10.30
CA SER A 67 -2.06 -11.04 -9.98
C SER A 67 -2.35 -11.94 -11.17
N LYS A 68 -2.68 -13.20 -10.88
CA LYS A 68 -3.19 -14.17 -11.86
C LYS A 68 -4.70 -14.37 -11.77
N GLY A 69 -5.43 -13.39 -11.24
CA GLY A 69 -6.88 -13.39 -11.25
C GLY A 69 -7.50 -13.50 -9.88
N GLU A 70 -6.84 -13.90 -8.79
CA GLU A 70 -7.46 -13.78 -7.47
C GLU A 70 -7.21 -12.39 -6.86
N ALA A 71 -8.03 -11.99 -5.89
CA ALA A 71 -7.77 -10.77 -5.12
C ALA A 71 -6.32 -10.80 -4.63
N VAL A 72 -5.52 -9.79 -4.97
CA VAL A 72 -4.16 -9.67 -4.43
C VAL A 72 -4.26 -9.40 -2.95
N TRP A 73 -3.49 -10.13 -2.13
CA TRP A 73 -3.39 -9.85 -0.69
C TRP A 73 -1.99 -9.37 -0.39
N LEU A 74 -1.76 -8.08 -0.58
CA LEU A 74 -0.48 -7.46 -0.27
C LEU A 74 -0.60 -6.63 1.02
N ASN A 75 0.25 -6.88 2.01
CA ASN A 75 0.27 -6.15 3.27
C ASN A 75 1.64 -5.55 3.53
N ARG A 76 1.69 -4.28 3.94
CA ARG A 76 2.86 -3.65 4.58
C ARG A 76 2.46 -3.01 5.89
N PHE A 77 3.13 -3.41 6.97
CA PHE A 77 2.87 -2.88 8.30
C PHE A 77 3.74 -1.65 8.55
N VAL A 78 3.11 -0.59 9.03
CA VAL A 78 3.73 0.71 9.22
C VAL A 78 3.42 1.22 10.63
N PRO A 79 4.41 1.57 11.46
CA PRO A 79 4.20 2.00 12.85
C PRO A 79 3.78 3.49 12.93
N ILE A 80 2.55 3.79 12.50
CA ILE A 80 1.95 5.14 12.56
C ILE A 80 0.83 5.19 13.60
N LYS A 81 0.96 6.15 14.52
CA LYS A 81 0.03 6.33 15.64
C LYS A 81 -0.86 7.58 15.52
N SER A 82 -0.57 8.49 14.59
CA SER A 82 -1.34 9.73 14.43
C SER A 82 -2.77 9.45 14.01
N LEU A 83 -3.77 9.94 14.74
CA LEU A 83 -5.18 9.60 14.46
C LEU A 83 -5.69 10.12 13.11
N GLU A 84 -5.09 11.18 12.57
CA GLU A 84 -5.52 11.81 11.33
C GLU A 84 -4.32 12.09 10.43
N GLY A 85 -4.54 12.04 9.13
CA GLY A 85 -3.53 12.41 8.14
C GLY A 85 -3.96 12.05 6.73
N THR A 86 -2.98 12.06 5.85
CA THR A 86 -3.16 11.77 4.43
C THR A 86 -2.03 10.87 3.96
N LEU A 87 -2.37 9.80 3.25
CA LEU A 87 -1.43 8.97 2.52
C LEU A 87 -1.52 9.32 1.05
N THR A 88 -0.38 9.48 0.36
CA THR A 88 -0.34 9.56 -1.09
C THR A 88 0.63 8.56 -1.67
N PHE A 89 0.37 8.10 -2.88
CA PHE A 89 1.28 7.22 -3.62
C PHE A 89 1.12 7.42 -5.12
N TRP A 90 2.15 7.06 -5.87
CA TRP A 90 2.12 7.02 -7.32
C TRP A 90 1.88 5.60 -7.81
N TYR A 91 1.17 5.48 -8.93
CA TYR A 91 0.84 4.19 -9.49
C TYR A 91 0.74 4.15 -11.02
N LYS A 92 1.00 2.96 -11.56
CA LYS A 92 0.72 2.55 -12.94
C LYS A 92 -0.11 1.28 -12.95
N ILE A 93 -1.11 1.22 -13.81
CA ILE A 93 -1.90 0.00 -14.02
C ILE A 93 -1.72 -0.48 -15.44
N LYS A 94 -1.54 -1.79 -15.59
CA LYS A 94 -1.54 -2.50 -16.86
C LYS A 94 -2.40 -3.74 -16.71
N SER A 95 -3.55 -3.73 -17.35
CA SER A 95 -4.50 -4.82 -17.39
C SER A 95 -4.92 -5.06 -18.85
N PRO A 96 -5.14 -6.31 -19.29
CA PRO A 96 -5.87 -6.55 -20.53
C PRO A 96 -7.32 -6.05 -20.43
N GLU A 97 -7.88 -5.97 -19.21
CA GLU A 97 -9.24 -5.53 -18.94
C GLU A 97 -9.33 -4.00 -18.77
N LYS A 98 -10.38 -3.42 -19.36
CA LYS A 98 -10.64 -1.97 -19.33
C LYS A 98 -11.61 -1.56 -18.23
N GLU A 99 -12.51 -2.47 -17.88
CA GLU A 99 -13.53 -2.27 -16.85
C GLU A 99 -13.09 -2.94 -15.55
N GLY A 100 -13.33 -2.27 -14.42
CA GLY A 100 -12.97 -2.76 -13.09
C GLY A 100 -12.30 -1.71 -12.21
N GLN A 101 -11.95 -2.10 -10.99
CA GLN A 101 -11.34 -1.22 -10.01
C GLN A 101 -10.32 -1.97 -9.14
N LEU A 102 -9.25 -1.26 -8.80
CA LEU A 102 -8.33 -1.63 -7.74
C LEU A 102 -8.69 -0.86 -6.48
N VAL A 103 -8.43 -1.44 -5.33
CA VAL A 103 -8.80 -0.84 -4.05
C VAL A 103 -7.57 -0.80 -3.16
N PHE A 104 -7.23 0.36 -2.63
CA PHE A 104 -6.16 0.48 -1.65
C PHE A 104 -6.75 0.75 -0.28
N HIS A 105 -6.54 -0.16 0.66
CA HIS A 105 -6.96 0.00 2.04
C HIS A 105 -5.81 0.46 2.94
N MET A 106 -6.15 1.28 3.94
CA MET A 106 -5.37 1.51 5.15
C MET A 106 -6.15 0.97 6.33
N VAL A 107 -5.61 -0.08 6.94
CA VAL A 107 -6.24 -0.80 8.06
C VAL A 107 -5.52 -0.44 9.36
N ALA A 108 -6.23 0.14 10.32
CA ALA A 108 -5.69 0.38 11.65
C ALA A 108 -5.60 -0.95 12.41
N TRP A 109 -4.45 -1.27 13.00
CA TRP A 109 -4.24 -2.53 13.71
C TRP A 109 -3.55 -2.33 15.07
N SER A 110 -3.76 -3.28 15.96
CA SER A 110 -3.06 -3.39 17.24
C SER A 110 -2.60 -4.83 17.47
N TRP A 111 -1.67 -5.04 18.40
CA TRP A 111 -1.23 -6.39 18.78
C TRP A 111 -2.35 -7.23 19.40
N GLU A 112 -3.32 -6.58 20.03
CA GLU A 112 -4.47 -7.25 20.67
C GLU A 112 -5.59 -7.54 19.66
N MET A 113 -5.71 -6.75 18.60
CA MET A 113 -6.76 -6.82 17.60
C MET A 113 -6.25 -6.44 16.21
N LEU A 114 -6.40 -7.34 15.24
CA LEU A 114 -5.93 -7.19 13.85
C LEU A 114 -6.54 -5.98 13.12
N GLU A 115 -7.76 -5.56 13.47
CA GLU A 115 -8.43 -4.39 12.91
C GLU A 115 -9.18 -3.66 14.03
N VAL A 116 -8.82 -2.40 14.32
CA VAL A 116 -9.37 -1.63 15.45
C VAL A 116 -10.27 -0.47 15.04
N ASP A 117 -10.24 -0.08 13.76
CA ASP A 117 -11.13 0.93 13.18
C ASP A 117 -11.52 0.49 11.77
N ALA A 118 -12.57 1.11 11.22
CA ALA A 118 -12.97 0.89 9.83
C ALA A 118 -11.85 1.24 8.84
N ARG A 119 -11.70 0.41 7.80
CA ARG A 119 -10.72 0.60 6.73
C ARG A 119 -10.93 1.93 6.02
N GLN A 120 -9.85 2.69 5.89
CA GLN A 120 -9.82 3.87 5.01
C GLN A 120 -9.43 3.39 3.62
N THR A 121 -10.12 3.86 2.59
CA THR A 121 -10.06 3.22 1.26
C THR A 121 -10.05 4.26 0.15
N THR A 122 -9.23 4.03 -0.88
CA THR A 122 -9.40 4.68 -2.19
C THR A 122 -9.62 3.65 -3.27
N ILE A 123 -10.42 4.02 -4.28
CA ILE A 123 -10.77 3.19 -5.43
C ILE A 123 -10.05 3.76 -6.65
N LEU A 124 -9.33 2.90 -7.37
CA LEU A 124 -8.59 3.23 -8.59
C LEU A 124 -9.29 2.54 -9.76
N TYR A 125 -9.99 3.31 -10.59
CA TYR A 125 -10.72 2.75 -11.73
C TYR A 125 -9.78 2.39 -12.88
N LEU A 126 -9.90 1.16 -13.40
CA LEU A 126 -9.06 0.68 -14.51
C LEU A 126 -9.23 1.55 -15.75
N LYS A 127 -10.46 1.95 -16.08
CA LYS A 127 -10.75 2.82 -17.24
C LYS A 127 -9.97 4.15 -17.25
N GLU A 128 -9.56 4.65 -16.08
CA GLU A 128 -8.89 5.94 -15.91
C GLU A 128 -7.37 5.82 -15.94
N ALA A 129 -6.84 4.69 -15.47
CA ALA A 129 -5.41 4.51 -15.23
C ALA A 129 -4.76 3.32 -15.97
N ASN A 130 -5.54 2.52 -16.70
CA ASN A 130 -5.06 1.41 -17.52
C ASN A 130 -4.53 1.89 -18.89
N ASP A 131 -3.48 2.70 -18.85
CA ASP A 131 -2.70 3.10 -20.02
C ASP A 131 -1.30 2.46 -20.05
N GLY A 132 -0.90 1.78 -18.96
CA GLY A 132 0.37 1.08 -18.79
C GLY A 132 1.61 1.95 -18.95
N ARG A 133 1.49 3.28 -19.03
CA ARG A 133 2.56 4.20 -19.43
C ARG A 133 2.68 5.42 -18.54
N ARG A 134 1.57 5.97 -18.06
CA ARG A 134 1.56 7.19 -17.24
C ARG A 134 1.44 6.84 -15.77
N TRP A 135 2.20 7.56 -14.98
CA TRP A 135 2.06 7.54 -13.53
C TRP A 135 0.86 8.41 -13.14
N HIS A 136 0.04 7.87 -12.24
CA HIS A 136 -1.12 8.53 -11.65
C HIS A 136 -0.87 8.69 -10.15
N LYS A 137 -1.44 9.71 -9.52
CA LYS A 137 -1.32 9.93 -8.08
C LYS A 137 -2.64 9.62 -7.39
N ALA A 138 -2.58 8.82 -6.33
CA ALA A 138 -3.71 8.53 -5.48
C ALA A 138 -3.51 9.13 -4.09
N GLN A 139 -4.64 9.35 -3.41
CA GLN A 139 -4.70 9.87 -2.05
C GLN A 139 -5.70 9.07 -1.22
N ILE A 140 -5.37 8.88 0.06
CA ILE A 140 -6.26 8.35 1.10
C ILE A 140 -6.16 9.28 2.29
N ASP A 141 -7.23 10.02 2.58
CA ASP A 141 -7.36 10.70 3.86
C ASP A 141 -7.81 9.69 4.92
N PHE A 142 -7.19 9.72 6.09
CA PHE A 142 -7.53 8.81 7.17
C PHE A 142 -7.87 9.56 8.45
N TYR A 143 -8.85 9.01 9.16
CA TYR A 143 -9.24 9.42 10.50
C TYR A 143 -9.61 8.17 11.31
N TYR A 144 -8.90 7.96 12.41
CA TYR A 144 -9.03 6.81 13.30
C TYR A 144 -9.43 7.28 14.69
N THR A 145 -10.23 6.47 15.39
CA THR A 145 -10.77 6.82 16.71
C THR A 145 -10.17 6.00 17.83
N GLN A 146 -9.67 4.80 17.53
CA GLN A 146 -9.16 3.88 18.53
C GLN A 146 -7.63 3.99 18.67
N PRO A 147 -7.09 3.74 19.88
CA PRO A 147 -5.68 3.47 20.07
C PRO A 147 -5.23 2.30 19.19
N ARG A 148 -4.01 2.40 18.65
CA ARG A 148 -3.46 1.40 17.74
C ARG A 148 -1.94 1.39 17.73
N ASP A 149 -1.36 0.28 17.29
CA ASP A 149 0.09 0.12 17.18
C ASP A 149 0.63 0.60 15.84
N GLY A 150 -0.21 0.53 14.80
CA GLY A 150 0.14 1.03 13.48
C GLY A 150 -1.00 0.98 12.49
N ILE A 151 -0.62 1.05 11.22
CA ILE A 151 -1.49 0.80 10.08
C ILE A 151 -0.91 -0.32 9.22
N MET A 152 -1.77 -0.99 8.49
CA MET A 152 -1.42 -1.94 7.44
C MET A 152 -1.89 -1.36 6.11
N LEU A 153 -0.95 -1.18 5.18
CA LEU A 153 -1.21 -0.81 3.81
C LEU A 153 -1.62 -2.07 3.05
N ALA A 154 -2.78 -2.02 2.41
CA ALA A 154 -3.44 -3.18 1.86
C ALA A 154 -4.02 -2.90 0.47
N PRO A 155 -3.19 -2.81 -0.59
CA PRO A 155 -3.67 -2.81 -1.96
C PRO A 155 -4.31 -4.17 -2.31
N ARG A 156 -5.46 -4.11 -2.97
CA ARG A 156 -6.34 -5.21 -3.37
C ARG A 156 -6.85 -4.97 -4.79
N ILE A 157 -7.26 -6.04 -5.45
CA ILE A 157 -8.06 -5.98 -6.68
C ILE A 157 -9.50 -6.27 -6.27
N ALA A 158 -10.47 -5.43 -6.66
CA ALA A 158 -11.87 -5.67 -6.30
C ALA A 158 -12.83 -5.14 -7.38
N CYS A 159 -13.07 -5.91 -8.43
CA CYS A 159 -14.26 -5.76 -9.29
C CYS A 159 -15.30 -6.85 -8.97
N GLU A 160 -16.54 -6.67 -9.41
CA GLU A 160 -17.64 -7.63 -9.16
C GLU A 160 -17.37 -9.05 -9.69
N ASP A 161 -16.36 -9.24 -10.56
CA ASP A 161 -15.85 -10.54 -11.03
C ASP A 161 -14.32 -10.65 -10.90
N ALA A 162 -13.72 -10.01 -9.87
CA ALA A 162 -12.26 -9.88 -9.70
C ALA A 162 -11.48 -11.17 -9.60
N SER A 163 -12.13 -12.33 -9.45
CA SER A 163 -11.51 -13.66 -9.31
C SER A 163 -10.88 -14.21 -10.59
N GLU A 164 -10.95 -13.48 -11.72
CA GLU A 164 -10.32 -13.90 -12.98
C GLU A 164 -9.51 -12.81 -13.71
N ILE A 165 -9.38 -11.59 -13.16
CA ILE A 165 -8.70 -10.50 -13.89
C ILE A 165 -7.20 -10.46 -13.57
N PRO A 166 -6.32 -10.87 -14.51
CA PRO A 166 -4.89 -10.65 -14.34
C PRO A 166 -4.61 -9.15 -14.47
N VAL A 167 -4.01 -8.56 -13.45
CA VAL A 167 -3.63 -7.15 -13.47
C VAL A 167 -2.23 -6.98 -12.90
N GLU A 168 -1.47 -6.14 -13.58
CA GLU A 168 -0.21 -5.61 -13.12
C GLU A 168 -0.44 -4.20 -12.57
N TRP A 169 -0.03 -3.99 -11.33
CA TRP A 169 -0.04 -2.68 -10.69
C TRP A 169 1.35 -2.40 -10.14
N THR A 170 1.98 -1.32 -10.63
CA THR A 170 3.22 -0.81 -10.06
C THR A 170 2.93 0.37 -9.13
N ILE A 171 3.46 0.34 -7.91
CA ILE A 171 3.33 1.40 -6.88
C ILE A 171 4.71 1.98 -6.59
N ASP A 172 4.74 3.28 -6.37
CA ASP A 172 5.95 4.00 -5.97
C ASP A 172 5.63 5.18 -5.05
N ASP A 173 6.67 5.75 -4.42
CA ASP A 173 6.61 7.02 -3.67
C ASP A 173 5.47 7.07 -2.64
N ILE A 174 5.39 6.08 -1.74
CA ILE A 174 4.36 6.06 -0.69
C ILE A 174 4.74 7.03 0.44
N GLU A 175 3.98 8.10 0.55
CA GLU A 175 4.17 9.17 1.53
C GLU A 175 3.01 9.23 2.51
N ILE A 176 3.31 9.45 3.80
CA ILE A 176 2.28 9.67 4.82
C ILE A 176 2.52 11.00 5.53
N ILE A 177 1.52 11.86 5.48
CA ILE A 177 1.49 13.16 6.14
C ILE A 177 0.63 13.03 7.39
N GLU A 178 1.27 13.04 8.55
CA GLU A 178 0.61 12.96 9.85
C GLU A 178 0.19 14.35 10.33
N LYS A 179 -1.09 14.50 10.69
CA LYS A 179 -1.58 15.70 11.37
C LYS A 179 -1.32 15.54 12.87
N THR A 180 -0.39 16.32 13.39
CA THR A 180 -0.12 16.35 14.84
C THR A 180 -1.01 17.40 15.51
N LYS A 181 -1.61 17.03 16.64
CA LYS A 181 -2.31 17.97 17.54
C LYS A 181 -1.31 18.61 18.50
#